data_AF-E9JA34-F1
#
_entry.id   AF-E9JA34-F1
#
_cell.length_a   1.000
_cell.length_b   1.000
_cell.length_c   1.000
_cell.angle_alpha   90.00
_cell.angle_beta   90.00
_cell.angle_gamma   90.00
#
_symmetry.space_group_name_H-M   'P 1'
#
loop_
_entity.id
_entity.type
_entity.pdbx_description
1 polymer ?
#
loop_
_entity_poly.entity_id
_entity_poly.type
_entity_poly.pdbx_seq_one_letter_code
_entity_poly.pdbx_strand_id
1 'polypeptide(L)' 'ILYVIVYPSLTEPMPGWIDNIYGSIGLYIGGAKGIIHIAYADKHVCGKIVPIDIVIKVILVVCWKIGLTTYDNQYIVNLV' A
#
# COMPACT_ATOMS: atom_id res chain seq x y z
N ILE A 1 -5.34 5.43 14.77
CA ILE A 1 -4.73 5.02 13.49
C ILE A 1 -5.82 4.31 12.70
N LEU A 2 -6.18 4.81 11.51
CA LEU A 2 -7.15 4.11 10.65
C LEU A 2 -6.44 2.90 10.05
N TYR A 3 -6.98 1.70 10.25
CA TYR A 3 -6.42 0.48 9.67
C TYR A 3 -6.81 0.39 8.19
N VAL A 4 -5.82 0.52 7.31
CA VAL A 4 -5.97 0.35 5.87
C VAL A 4 -5.49 -1.03 5.48
N ILE A 5 -6.34 -1.76 4.75
CA ILE A 5 -6.01 -3.06 4.17
C ILE A 5 -5.71 -2.85 2.68
N VAL A 6 -4.52 -3.27 2.26
CA VAL A 6 -4.15 -3.27 0.85
C VAL A 6 -4.76 -4.50 0.18
N TYR A 7 -5.50 -4.28 -0.89
CA TYR A 7 -6.14 -5.32 -1.69
C TYR A 7 -5.31 -5.63 -2.94
N PRO A 8 -5.33 -6.87 -3.45
CA PRO A 8 -4.67 -7.21 -4.71
C PRO A 8 -5.09 -6.30 -5.86
N SER A 9 -4.23 -6.26 -6.87
CA SER A 9 -4.42 -5.43 -8.07
C SER A 9 -5.77 -5.71 -8.72
N LEU A 10 -6.48 -4.66 -9.09
CA LEU A 10 -7.70 -4.76 -9.89
C LEU A 10 -7.37 -4.82 -11.38
N THR A 11 -6.30 -4.13 -11.80
CA THR A 11 -5.97 -3.94 -13.21
C THR A 11 -4.49 -4.13 -13.49
N GLU A 12 -3.60 -3.41 -12.81
CA GLU A 12 -2.17 -3.33 -13.11
C GLU A 12 -1.33 -3.81 -11.92
N PRO A 13 -0.33 -4.69 -12.13
CA PRO A 13 0.20 -5.19 -13.40
C PRO A 13 -0.62 -6.33 -14.04
N MET A 14 -1.39 -7.07 -13.23
CA MET A 14 -2.43 -7.99 -13.66
C MET A 14 -3.49 -8.11 -12.55
N PRO A 15 -4.76 -8.41 -12.86
CA PRO A 15 -5.78 -8.61 -11.84
C PRO A 15 -5.39 -9.73 -10.86
N GLY A 16 -5.57 -9.48 -9.56
CA GLY A 16 -5.22 -10.39 -8.48
C GLY A 16 -3.74 -10.36 -8.08
N TRP A 17 -2.89 -9.56 -8.73
CA TRP A 17 -1.48 -9.46 -8.36
C TRP A 17 -1.29 -8.83 -6.96
N ILE A 18 -0.39 -9.41 -6.17
CA ILE A 18 0.05 -8.86 -4.89
C ILE A 18 1.50 -9.30 -4.61
N ASP A 19 2.26 -8.42 -3.98
CA ASP A 19 3.66 -8.65 -3.58
C ASP A 19 3.78 -9.48 -2.30
N ASN A 20 2.82 -9.34 -1.38
CA ASN A 20 2.85 -9.96 -0.07
C ASN A 20 1.51 -10.57 0.35
N ILE A 21 1.52 -11.88 0.61
CA ILE A 21 0.36 -12.63 1.12
C ILE A 21 0.42 -12.89 2.63
N TYR A 22 1.50 -12.53 3.33
CA TYR A 22 1.67 -12.86 4.77
C TYR A 22 0.79 -12.05 5.72
N GLY A 23 -0.02 -11.12 5.20
CA GLY A 23 -0.93 -10.27 5.99
C GLY A 23 -2.40 -10.71 5.93
N SER A 24 -3.29 -9.72 5.89
CA SER A 24 -4.74 -9.90 5.78
C SER A 24 -5.14 -10.67 4.51
N ILE A 25 -4.42 -10.52 3.40
CA ILE A 25 -4.71 -11.25 2.17
C ILE A 25 -4.48 -12.76 2.33
N GLY A 26 -3.44 -13.19 3.03
CA GLY A 26 -3.24 -14.59 3.37
C GLY A 26 -4.33 -15.14 4.28
N LEU A 27 -4.85 -14.32 5.20
CA LEU A 27 -6.00 -14.66 6.01
C LEU A 27 -7.25 -14.93 5.13
N TYR A 28 -7.52 -14.05 4.15
CA TYR A 28 -8.62 -14.24 3.21
C TYR A 28 -8.44 -15.48 2.33
N ILE A 29 -7.24 -15.69 1.77
CA ILE A 29 -6.96 -16.86 0.93
C ILE A 29 -7.06 -18.15 1.76
N GLY A 30 -6.51 -18.17 2.96
CA GLY A 30 -6.55 -19.32 3.86
C GLY A 30 -7.98 -19.65 4.30
N GLY A 31 -8.80 -18.64 4.58
CA GLY A 31 -10.23 -18.80 4.86
C GLY A 31 -11.00 -19.32 3.64
N ALA A 32 -10.78 -18.74 2.46
CA ALA A 32 -11.43 -19.17 1.22
C ALA A 32 -11.07 -20.61 0.81
N LYS A 33 -9.83 -21.04 1.10
CA LYS A 33 -9.38 -22.42 0.89
C LYS A 33 -9.83 -23.40 1.99
N GLY A 34 -10.46 -22.92 3.06
CA GLY A 34 -10.83 -23.75 4.21
C GLY A 34 -9.66 -24.22 5.07
N ILE A 35 -8.49 -23.60 4.93
CA ILE A 35 -7.32 -23.89 5.79
C ILE A 35 -7.49 -23.21 7.14
N ILE A 36 -7.97 -21.96 7.11
CA ILE A 36 -8.21 -21.16 8.31
C ILE A 36 -9.69 -21.27 8.68
N HIS A 37 -9.94 -21.77 9.89
CA HIS A 37 -11.29 -22.03 10.39
C HIS A 37 -11.80 -20.95 11.34
N ILE A 38 -10.88 -20.25 12.02
CA ILE A 38 -11.19 -19.25 13.04
C ILE A 38 -10.23 -18.08 12.86
N ALA A 39 -10.78 -16.87 12.80
CA ALA A 39 -10.03 -15.63 12.80
C ALA A 39 -10.59 -14.71 13.88
N TYR A 40 -9.72 -14.10 14.69
CA TYR A 40 -10.13 -13.12 15.69
C TYR A 40 -10.15 -11.73 15.06
N ALA A 41 -11.30 -11.06 15.11
CA ALA A 41 -11.48 -9.71 14.59
C ALA A 41 -12.31 -8.87 15.55
N ASP A 42 -11.93 -7.61 15.71
CA ASP A 42 -12.72 -6.63 16.47
C ASP A 42 -13.84 -6.08 15.58
N LYS A 43 -15.09 -6.25 16.04
CA LYS A 43 -16.31 -5.76 15.37
C LYS A 43 -16.40 -4.24 15.30
N HIS A 44 -15.63 -3.52 16.12
CA HIS A 44 -15.60 -2.05 16.13
C HIS A 44 -14.60 -1.47 15.13
N VAL A 45 -13.76 -2.30 14.51
CA VAL A 45 -12.79 -1.86 13.50
C VAL A 45 -13.45 -1.82 12.13
N CYS A 46 -13.60 -0.61 11.59
CA CYS A 46 -13.93 -0.42 10.18
C CYS A 46 -12.64 -0.42 9.36
N GLY A 47 -12.34 -1.54 8.70
CA GLY A 47 -11.20 -1.66 7.79
C GLY A 47 -11.48 -0.93 6.48
N LYS A 48 -10.62 0.03 6.11
CA LYS A 48 -10.68 0.66 4.78
C LYS A 48 -9.87 -0.18 3.80
N ILE A 49 -10.49 -0.62 2.72
CA ILE A 49 -9.84 -1.43 1.69
C ILE A 49 -9.42 -0.53 0.55
N VAL A 50 -8.15 -0.61 0.14
CA VAL A 50 -7.60 0.15 -0.98
C VAL A 50 -6.84 -0.80 -1.91
N PRO A 51 -7.13 -0.83 -3.23
CA PRO A 51 -6.38 -1.65 -4.17
C PRO A 51 -4.95 -1.13 -4.36
N ILE A 52 -4.01 -2.05 -4.55
CA ILE A 52 -2.58 -1.73 -4.71
C ILE A 52 -2.30 -0.85 -5.95
N ASP A 53 -3.15 -0.89 -6.98
CA ASP A 53 -3.04 -0.03 -8.17
C ASP A 53 -3.00 1.45 -7.78
N ILE A 54 -3.88 1.86 -6.86
CA ILE A 54 -3.97 3.24 -6.40
C ILE A 54 -2.74 3.60 -5.57
N VAL A 55 -2.31 2.69 -4.70
CA VAL A 55 -1.15 2.90 -3.83
C VAL A 55 0.11 3.12 -4.66
N ILE A 56 0.36 2.27 -5.66
CA ILE A 56 1.54 2.38 -6.54
C ILE A 56 1.48 3.68 -7.34
N LYS A 57 0.33 4.03 -7.93
CA LYS A 57 0.17 5.27 -8.70
C LYS A 57 0.45 6.51 -7.84
N VAL A 58 -0.06 6.55 -6.61
CA VAL A 58 0.20 7.64 -5.67
C VAL A 58 1.68 7.73 -5.32
N ILE A 59 2.34 6.62 -5.02
CA ILE A 59 3.78 6.59 -4.73
C ILE A 59 4.58 7.16 -5.90
N LEU A 60 4.29 6.71 -7.13
CA LEU A 60 4.98 7.20 -8.33
C LEU A 60 4.81 8.72 -8.52
N VAL A 61 3.58 9.22 -8.38
CA VAL A 61 3.30 10.67 -8.49
C VAL A 61 4.01 11.47 -7.40
N VAL A 62 4.04 10.97 -6.17
CA VAL A 62 4.73 11.61 -5.04
C VAL A 62 6.24 11.63 -5.27
N CYS A 63 6.85 10.51 -5.67
CA CYS A 63 8.27 10.43 -6.00
C CYS A 63 8.66 11.39 -7.12
N TRP A 64 7.86 11.45 -8.19
CA TRP A 64 8.06 12.38 -9.30
C TRP A 64 8.02 13.84 -8.82
N LYS A 65 7.01 14.20 -8.02
CA LYS A 65 6.87 15.55 -7.46
C LYS A 65 8.07 15.93 -6.59
N ILE A 66 8.49 15.04 -5.70
CA ILE A 66 9.66 15.26 -4.83
C ILE A 66 10.93 15.49 -5.65
N GLY A 67 11.15 14.66 -6.67
CA GLY A 67 12.31 14.78 -7.56
C GLY A 67 12.39 16.14 -8.27
N LEU A 68 11.24 16.71 -8.65
CA LEU A 68 11.17 18.03 -9.28
C LEU A 68 11.28 19.21 -8.30
N THR A 69 10.86 19.04 -7.04
CA THR A 69 10.99 20.09 -6.01
C THR A 69 12.40 20.22 -5.42
N THR A 70 13.36 19.38 -5.82
CA THR A 70 14.72 19.33 -5.22
C THR A 70 15.73 20.29 -5.87
N TYR A 71 15.33 21.50 -6.31
CA TYR A 71 16.27 22.58 -6.66
C TYR A 71 15.74 23.95 -6.22
N ASP A 72 16.20 24.44 -5.06
CA ASP A 72 16.69 25.84 -4.88
C ASP A 72 17.37 26.13 -3.51
N ASN A 73 18.05 25.15 -2.91
CA ASN A 73 19.01 25.46 -1.82
C ASN A 73 20.39 24.91 -2.21
N GLN A 74 20.92 25.42 -3.33
CA GLN A 74 22.34 25.76 -3.34
C GLN A 74 22.52 26.80 -2.23
N TYR A 75 22.82 26.34 -1.02
CA TYR A 75 23.59 27.18 -0.12
C TYR A 75 24.84 27.49 -0.91
N ILE A 76 24.90 28.73 -1.40
CA ILE A 76 26.13 29.46 -1.60
C ILE A 76 26.94 29.15 -0.36
N VAL A 77 27.82 28.15 -0.46
CA VAL A 77 28.96 28.01 0.42
C VAL A 77 29.71 29.30 0.17
N ASN A 78 29.38 30.31 0.97
CA ASN A 78 30.13 31.54 1.03
C ASN A 78 31.56 31.10 1.28
N LEU A 79 32.36 31.22 0.23
CA LEU A 79 33.81 31.27 0.31
C LEU A 79 34.13 32.46 1.21
N VAL A 80 34.31 32.17 2.51
CA VAL A 80 35.04 32.97 3.47
C VAL A 80 36.13 32.09 4.03
#